data_AF-B0MRX8-F1
#
_entry.id   AF-B0MRX8-F1
#
_cell.length_a   1.000
_cell.length_b   1.000
_cell.length_c   1.000
_cell.angle_alpha   90.00
_cell.angle_beta   90.00
_cell.angle_gamma   90.00
#
_symmetry.space_group_name_H-M   'P 1'
#
loop_
_entity.id
_entity.type
_entity.pdbx_description
1 polymer ?
#
loop_
_entity_poly.entity_id
_entity_poly.type
_entity_poly.pdbx_seq_one_letter_code
_entity_poly.pdbx_strand_id
1 'polypeptide(L)'
;MNRVSAIKIIGSIGLVISMLLNGCTTNSITDNNVSGNDLTATEVIRLMGNGINLGNTLEAYNHKSYVELGVDPTSFETLWGQPVTTREMIDDMKAMGFDTLRIPVAWTNGINYESGDYTIDERLMNRVDEVVNYALDADMYVILNEHWDGSWWGMFGSGDEAVREKGMALYKSMWTQICEHFSDYSYKLIFESANEELCHRLNDSDVTGTEGVLSEDECYETTNRINSEFVKLVRSTGGKNADRFLLIAGYNTDFRKTCDDRYQMPEDTAKDKLLLSVHYYTPWDYCSDGNAKRWGTPGDYEEQNSLFQMLTKFTDLGYGVVIGEYAVMGAANKPDRDKFYANLLDNCDLYNYCPVLWDCSDFYKRALRKTTDENIAKLYSDRRASTEEGKDYSEIQSAARERMDKSTKAAEDEFMAGVSIPASDDTAVAWIMYQSLDSSVQYCVGNKYDPTDMTLGIVANNAEITGEGTYTVSLDFSDCGIPKGVLFSALGIYNGEKFFPGYTISIDEVKVNGEVRELSGKEYTCSDDGNCTRVNLYNQWVTSIPDDCRHADGDKSDLSATVLSVKDNEILSTLEITFTYSAP
;
A
#
# COMPACT_ATOMS: atom_id res chain seq x y z
N MET A 1 -38.07 54.73 -78.56
CA MET A 1 -37.18 55.88 -78.79
C MET A 1 -35.85 55.60 -78.09
N ASN A 2 -34.75 55.60 -78.86
CA ASN A 2 -33.31 55.68 -78.52
C ASN A 2 -32.78 54.85 -77.31
N ARG A 3 -32.06 53.73 -77.48
CA ARG A 3 -30.58 53.60 -77.72
C ARG A 3 -29.76 54.64 -76.92
N VAL A 4 -28.88 54.26 -75.99
CA VAL A 4 -27.53 53.69 -76.26
C VAL A 4 -27.12 52.58 -75.27
N SER A 5 -26.37 51.62 -75.80
CA SER A 5 -25.76 50.42 -75.21
C SER A 5 -24.27 50.59 -74.84
N ALA A 6 -23.77 49.78 -73.90
CA ALA A 6 -22.53 48.98 -74.04
C ALA A 6 -22.46 47.98 -72.86
N ILE A 7 -22.70 46.66 -73.05
CA ILE A 7 -21.71 45.57 -73.32
C ILE A 7 -20.85 45.22 -72.07
N LYS A 8 -20.55 43.97 -71.68
CA LYS A 8 -21.10 42.61 -71.81
C LYS A 8 -20.32 41.73 -70.80
N ILE A 9 -21.06 40.94 -70.02
CA ILE A 9 -20.79 39.59 -69.47
C ILE A 9 -19.49 38.91 -69.91
N ILE A 10 -18.67 38.49 -68.93
CA ILE A 10 -17.98 37.18 -68.89
C ILE A 10 -18.11 36.65 -67.46
N GLY A 11 -18.65 35.44 -67.29
CA GLY A 11 -18.74 34.76 -66.00
C GLY A 11 -17.46 34.00 -65.65
N SER A 12 -17.28 33.69 -64.37
CA SER A 12 -16.57 32.50 -63.86
C SER A 12 -16.74 32.45 -62.34
N ILE A 13 -17.27 31.32 -61.84
CA ILE A 13 -17.14 30.88 -60.45
C ILE A 13 -15.66 30.56 -60.22
N GLY A 14 -15.04 31.22 -59.25
CA GLY A 14 -13.64 31.06 -58.88
C GLY A 14 -13.49 30.97 -57.36
N LEU A 15 -13.31 29.75 -56.89
CA LEU A 15 -12.86 29.38 -55.55
C LEU A 15 -11.36 29.74 -55.42
N VAL A 16 -10.97 30.65 -54.52
CA VAL A 16 -9.58 30.79 -54.04
C VAL A 16 -9.54 31.23 -52.57
N ILE A 17 -9.17 30.24 -51.75
CA ILE A 17 -8.31 30.23 -50.55
C ILE A 17 -7.69 31.58 -50.13
N SER A 18 -7.84 31.92 -48.84
CA SER A 18 -6.80 32.65 -48.09
C SER A 18 -6.62 32.01 -46.72
N MET A 19 -5.39 31.55 -46.47
CA MET A 19 -4.85 31.08 -45.19
C MET A 19 -4.59 32.26 -44.23
N LEU A 20 -4.33 31.86 -42.96
CA LEU A 20 -3.51 32.52 -41.92
C LEU A 20 -4.17 33.58 -41.01
N LEU A 21 -4.63 33.13 -39.83
CA LEU A 21 -3.93 33.22 -38.53
C LEU A 21 -4.98 33.18 -37.40
N ASN A 22 -5.33 31.97 -36.94
CA ASN A 22 -6.05 31.82 -35.68
C ASN A 22 -5.03 31.93 -34.55
N GLY A 23 -4.97 33.11 -33.93
CA GLY A 23 -4.42 33.24 -32.58
C GLY A 23 -5.29 32.43 -31.64
N CYS A 24 -4.72 31.36 -31.07
CA CYS A 24 -5.30 30.65 -29.95
C CYS A 24 -5.40 31.64 -28.79
N THR A 25 -6.62 32.07 -28.48
CA THR A 25 -6.88 32.78 -27.22
C THR A 25 -7.17 31.69 -26.20
N THR A 26 -6.22 31.51 -25.29
CA THR A 26 -6.39 30.76 -24.06
C THR A 26 -7.53 31.42 -23.27
N ASN A 27 -8.71 30.80 -23.29
CA ASN A 27 -9.72 31.12 -22.30
C ASN A 27 -9.25 30.49 -20.98
N SER A 28 -8.45 31.23 -20.23
CA SER A 28 -8.19 30.96 -18.82
C SER A 28 -9.53 30.90 -18.11
N ILE A 29 -9.92 29.73 -17.62
CA ILE A 29 -11.02 29.61 -16.66
C ILE A 29 -10.50 30.20 -15.35
N THR A 30 -10.65 31.50 -15.20
CA THR A 30 -10.63 32.14 -13.89
C THR A 30 -11.87 31.67 -13.16
N ASP A 31 -11.69 30.83 -12.15
CA ASP A 31 -12.72 30.42 -11.19
C ASP A 31 -13.66 31.60 -10.86
N ASN A 32 -14.97 31.34 -10.95
CA ASN A 32 -15.99 32.28 -10.48
C ASN A 32 -15.84 32.47 -8.96
N ASN A 33 -15.09 33.50 -8.55
CA ASN A 33 -15.17 34.21 -7.27
C ASN A 33 -15.45 33.34 -6.01
N VAL A 34 -14.40 32.70 -5.48
CA VAL A 34 -14.18 32.66 -4.03
C VAL A 34 -12.75 33.18 -3.79
N SER A 35 -12.63 34.31 -3.11
CA SER A 35 -11.37 35.02 -2.89
C SER A 35 -10.54 34.40 -1.74
N GLY A 36 -10.30 33.09 -1.79
CA GLY A 36 -9.48 32.37 -0.80
C GLY A 36 -9.71 30.86 -0.79
N ASN A 37 -8.73 30.11 -0.29
CA ASN A 37 -8.87 28.68 0.05
C ASN A 37 -9.20 28.52 1.55
N ASP A 38 -10.48 28.64 1.90
CA ASP A 38 -10.92 28.63 3.30
C ASP A 38 -11.00 27.22 3.93
N LEU A 39 -10.98 26.16 3.10
CA LEU A 39 -11.11 24.77 3.56
C LEU A 39 -9.88 24.32 4.36
N THR A 40 -10.07 23.57 5.43
CA THR A 40 -8.96 22.86 6.09
C THR A 40 -8.54 21.63 5.29
N ALA A 41 -7.37 21.09 5.64
CA ALA A 41 -6.84 19.86 5.08
C ALA A 41 -7.79 18.66 5.29
N THR A 42 -8.48 18.58 6.42
CA THR A 42 -9.44 17.50 6.69
C THR A 42 -10.79 17.71 5.97
N GLU A 43 -11.19 18.96 5.71
CA GLU A 43 -12.39 19.28 4.92
C GLU A 43 -12.19 19.00 3.43
N VAL A 44 -11.02 19.35 2.86
CA VAL A 44 -10.76 19.11 1.44
C VAL A 44 -10.69 17.62 1.10
N ILE A 45 -10.19 16.77 2.00
CA ILE A 45 -10.12 15.32 1.78
C ILE A 45 -11.49 14.71 1.46
N ARG A 46 -12.58 15.19 2.10
CA ARG A 46 -13.93 14.74 1.75
C ARG A 46 -14.33 15.10 0.32
N LEU A 47 -13.93 16.28 -0.15
CA LEU A 47 -14.26 16.77 -1.49
C LEU A 47 -13.42 16.09 -2.58
N MET A 48 -12.22 15.61 -2.22
CA MET A 48 -11.37 14.83 -3.12
C MET A 48 -11.99 13.47 -3.49
N GLY A 49 -12.87 12.92 -2.64
CA GLY A 49 -13.61 11.68 -2.93
C GLY A 49 -12.68 10.50 -3.25
N ASN A 50 -13.11 9.63 -4.16
CA ASN A 50 -12.24 8.58 -4.70
C ASN A 50 -11.32 9.14 -5.78
N GLY A 51 -10.08 8.71 -5.79
CA GLY A 51 -9.10 9.06 -6.80
C GLY A 51 -8.69 7.88 -7.69
N ILE A 52 -8.09 8.20 -8.83
CA ILE A 52 -7.41 7.26 -9.71
C ILE A 52 -6.08 7.86 -10.21
N ASN A 53 -5.06 7.02 -10.33
CA ASN A 53 -3.76 7.38 -10.90
C ASN A 53 -3.77 7.18 -12.42
N LEU A 54 -3.18 8.12 -13.14
CA LEU A 54 -2.84 7.97 -14.54
C LEU A 54 -1.50 7.21 -14.69
N GLY A 55 -1.41 6.00 -14.15
CA GLY A 55 -0.16 5.24 -14.04
C GLY A 55 0.44 4.79 -15.38
N ASN A 56 1.75 4.59 -15.43
CA ASN A 56 2.59 4.26 -16.58
C ASN A 56 2.36 5.17 -17.81
N THR A 57 2.21 6.47 -17.59
CA THR A 57 1.88 7.49 -18.60
C THR A 57 2.95 8.58 -18.67
N LEU A 58 2.82 9.66 -17.91
CA LEU A 58 3.72 10.82 -17.97
C LEU A 58 5.00 10.61 -17.14
N GLU A 59 5.01 9.58 -16.29
CA GLU A 59 6.19 9.05 -15.59
C GLU A 59 6.96 7.99 -16.39
N ALA A 60 6.47 7.58 -17.55
CA ALA A 60 7.20 6.62 -18.38
C ALA A 60 8.56 7.20 -18.80
N TYR A 61 9.63 6.47 -18.47
CA TYR A 61 10.98 7.05 -18.48
C TYR A 61 11.90 6.49 -19.56
N ASN A 62 12.52 7.38 -20.33
CA ASN A 62 13.67 7.11 -21.20
C ASN A 62 14.39 8.41 -21.54
N HIS A 63 15.03 9.00 -20.53
CA HIS A 63 15.73 10.29 -20.63
C HIS A 63 16.67 10.35 -21.84
N LYS A 64 17.53 9.35 -21.99
CA LYS A 64 18.49 9.30 -23.10
C LYS A 64 17.81 9.45 -24.47
N SER A 65 16.72 8.71 -24.72
CA SER A 65 16.01 8.82 -26.00
C SER A 65 15.31 10.16 -26.12
N TYR A 66 14.80 10.73 -25.03
CA TYR A 66 14.15 12.03 -25.03
C TYR A 66 15.12 13.13 -25.47
N VAL A 67 16.25 13.28 -24.75
CA VAL A 67 17.19 14.38 -24.98
C VAL A 67 18.02 14.21 -26.26
N GLU A 68 18.46 12.99 -26.59
CA GLU A 68 19.31 12.77 -27.77
C GLU A 68 18.53 12.82 -29.09
N LEU A 69 17.27 12.40 -29.09
CA LEU A 69 16.46 12.29 -30.32
C LEU A 69 15.41 13.40 -30.46
N GLY A 70 15.24 14.25 -29.44
CA GLY A 70 14.29 15.36 -29.46
C GLY A 70 12.84 14.91 -29.64
N VAL A 71 12.50 13.72 -29.13
CA VAL A 71 11.20 13.08 -29.34
C VAL A 71 10.08 13.94 -28.75
N ASP A 72 8.88 13.85 -29.34
CA ASP A 72 7.67 14.46 -28.80
C ASP A 72 7.31 13.81 -27.44
N PRO A 73 7.15 14.60 -26.36
CA PRO A 73 6.79 14.10 -25.03
C PRO A 73 5.52 13.25 -25.02
N THR A 74 4.57 13.56 -25.88
CA THR A 74 3.30 12.83 -26.00
C THR A 74 3.52 11.35 -26.33
N SER A 75 4.59 11.03 -27.07
CA SER A 75 4.90 9.63 -27.42
C SER A 75 5.42 8.81 -26.23
N PHE A 76 5.94 9.46 -25.19
CA PHE A 76 6.46 8.79 -23.98
C PHE A 76 5.33 8.16 -23.17
N GLU A 77 4.11 8.71 -23.23
CA GLU A 77 2.92 8.09 -22.64
C GLU A 77 2.71 6.65 -23.14
N THR A 78 3.21 6.33 -24.33
CA THR A 78 3.10 4.99 -24.92
C THR A 78 4.26 4.05 -24.62
N LEU A 79 5.34 4.57 -24.01
CA LEU A 79 6.59 3.84 -23.80
C LEU A 79 6.41 2.60 -22.91
N TRP A 80 5.53 2.69 -21.90
CA TRP A 80 5.18 1.58 -21.01
C TRP A 80 3.80 0.98 -21.32
N GLY A 81 3.33 1.14 -22.56
CA GLY A 81 2.19 0.39 -23.11
C GLY A 81 0.82 1.05 -22.94
N GLN A 82 0.73 2.23 -22.34
CA GLN A 82 -0.52 2.99 -22.26
C GLN A 82 -0.81 3.72 -23.58
N PRO A 83 -2.07 4.05 -23.91
CA PRO A 83 -2.36 4.97 -25.01
C PRO A 83 -2.06 6.42 -24.60
N VAL A 84 -1.89 7.30 -25.59
CA VAL A 84 -1.87 8.75 -25.34
C VAL A 84 -3.17 9.17 -24.66
N THR A 85 -3.05 9.93 -23.57
CA THR A 85 -4.18 10.40 -22.78
C THR A 85 -5.04 11.36 -23.58
N THR A 86 -6.36 11.14 -23.59
CA THR A 86 -7.34 12.05 -24.19
C THR A 86 -8.30 12.57 -23.14
N ARG A 87 -8.93 13.72 -23.41
CA ARG A 87 -9.95 14.30 -22.54
C ARG A 87 -11.07 13.31 -22.24
N GLU A 88 -11.51 12.56 -23.24
CA GLU A 88 -12.62 11.63 -23.06
C GLU A 88 -12.27 10.45 -22.15
N MET A 89 -10.98 10.10 -22.01
CA MET A 89 -10.56 9.11 -21.02
C MET A 89 -10.74 9.64 -19.59
N ILE A 90 -10.44 10.92 -19.36
CA ILE A 90 -10.59 11.56 -18.05
C ILE A 90 -12.08 11.79 -17.73
N ASP A 91 -12.88 12.19 -18.73
CA ASP A 91 -14.34 12.29 -18.58
C ASP A 91 -14.97 10.94 -18.19
N ASP A 92 -14.49 9.82 -18.78
CA ASP A 92 -14.96 8.49 -18.41
C ASP A 92 -14.58 8.13 -16.97
N MET A 93 -13.35 8.43 -16.52
CA MET A 93 -12.93 8.23 -15.13
C MET A 93 -13.83 9.02 -14.16
N LYS A 94 -14.13 10.29 -14.46
CA LYS A 94 -15.08 11.10 -13.68
C LYS A 94 -16.46 10.45 -13.65
N ALA A 95 -16.97 10.00 -14.79
CA ALA A 95 -18.28 9.34 -14.88
C ALA A 95 -18.34 8.02 -14.10
N MET A 96 -17.21 7.33 -13.93
CA MET A 96 -17.09 6.10 -13.13
C MET A 96 -17.09 6.33 -11.62
N GLY A 97 -16.98 7.58 -11.15
CA GLY A 97 -17.07 7.95 -9.74
C GLY A 97 -15.75 8.39 -9.11
N PHE A 98 -14.74 8.73 -9.91
CA PHE A 98 -13.52 9.35 -9.43
C PHE A 98 -13.64 10.86 -9.44
N ASP A 99 -13.30 11.48 -8.31
CA ASP A 99 -13.33 12.93 -8.09
C ASP A 99 -11.91 13.52 -8.01
N THR A 100 -10.88 12.68 -7.94
CA THR A 100 -9.46 13.05 -7.97
C THR A 100 -8.72 12.29 -9.08
N LEU A 101 -7.86 12.98 -9.82
CA LEU A 101 -6.88 12.38 -10.73
C LEU A 101 -5.47 12.67 -10.20
N ARG A 102 -4.69 11.61 -9.94
CA ARG A 102 -3.26 11.75 -9.69
C ARG A 102 -2.50 11.55 -11.00
N ILE A 103 -1.59 12.46 -11.30
CA ILE A 103 -0.78 12.50 -12.51
C ILE A 103 0.69 12.34 -12.09
N PRO A 104 1.21 11.10 -12.05
CA PRO A 104 2.63 10.84 -11.94
C PRO A 104 3.41 11.45 -13.11
N VAL A 105 4.52 12.15 -12.85
CA VAL A 105 5.37 12.72 -13.90
C VAL A 105 6.84 12.47 -13.61
N ALA A 106 7.58 12.14 -14.67
CA ALA A 106 9.03 12.01 -14.68
C ALA A 106 9.61 13.20 -15.46
N TRP A 107 9.91 14.30 -14.75
CA TRP A 107 10.29 15.59 -15.30
C TRP A 107 11.70 15.61 -15.90
N THR A 108 12.65 14.84 -15.36
CA THR A 108 14.04 14.77 -15.80
C THR A 108 14.21 14.17 -17.18
N ASN A 109 13.22 13.43 -17.70
CA ASN A 109 13.15 13.12 -19.14
C ASN A 109 13.35 14.39 -19.98
N GLY A 110 12.74 15.51 -19.56
CA GLY A 110 12.76 16.79 -20.26
C GLY A 110 13.77 17.81 -19.70
N ILE A 111 14.71 17.41 -18.84
CA ILE A 111 15.69 18.31 -18.22
C ILE A 111 17.10 17.85 -18.56
N ASN A 112 17.97 18.74 -19.07
CA ASN A 112 19.37 18.42 -19.37
C ASN A 112 20.28 18.51 -18.13
N TYR A 113 19.87 17.87 -17.03
CA TYR A 113 20.42 18.11 -15.69
C TYR A 113 21.89 17.72 -15.54
N GLU A 114 22.42 16.80 -16.36
CA GLU A 114 23.83 16.42 -16.36
C GLU A 114 24.75 17.56 -16.81
N SER A 115 24.22 18.47 -17.65
CA SER A 115 24.93 19.67 -18.10
C SER A 115 24.81 20.85 -17.13
N GLY A 116 23.99 20.72 -16.08
CA GLY A 116 23.63 21.79 -15.16
C GLY A 116 22.52 22.72 -15.68
N ASP A 117 21.91 22.39 -16.82
CA ASP A 117 20.71 23.07 -17.31
C ASP A 117 19.46 22.38 -16.75
N TYR A 118 18.85 23.03 -15.76
CA TYR A 118 17.66 22.53 -15.07
C TYR A 118 16.34 23.05 -15.66
N THR A 119 16.38 23.60 -16.88
CA THR A 119 15.18 24.07 -17.58
C THR A 119 14.32 22.87 -17.99
N ILE A 120 13.05 22.88 -17.63
CA ILE A 120 12.07 21.89 -18.09
C ILE A 120 11.76 22.20 -19.56
N ASP A 121 11.85 21.18 -20.43
CA ASP A 121 11.39 21.29 -21.82
C ASP A 121 9.94 21.78 -21.87
N GLU A 122 9.73 22.93 -22.52
CA GLU A 122 8.42 23.57 -22.67
C GLU A 122 7.38 22.63 -23.28
N ARG A 123 7.79 21.69 -24.15
CA ARG A 123 6.89 20.69 -24.73
C ARG A 123 6.35 19.73 -23.68
N LEU A 124 7.17 19.31 -22.72
CA LEU A 124 6.75 18.44 -21.63
C LEU A 124 5.83 19.21 -20.67
N MET A 125 6.22 20.43 -20.28
CA MET A 125 5.39 21.29 -19.43
C MET A 125 4.00 21.51 -20.05
N ASN A 126 3.94 21.84 -21.34
CA ASN A 126 2.68 22.05 -22.07
C ASN A 126 1.82 20.78 -22.15
N ARG A 127 2.45 19.60 -22.28
CA ARG A 127 1.70 18.33 -22.32
C ARG A 127 1.13 17.96 -20.95
N VAL A 128 1.90 18.16 -19.88
CA VAL A 128 1.42 17.99 -18.50
C VAL A 128 0.26 18.95 -18.24
N ASP A 129 0.43 20.22 -18.62
CA ASP A 129 -0.59 21.26 -18.49
C ASP A 129 -1.91 20.90 -19.22
N GLU A 130 -1.81 20.35 -20.43
CA GLU A 130 -2.97 19.88 -21.18
C GLU A 130 -3.75 18.78 -20.41
N VAL A 131 -3.05 17.78 -19.85
CA VAL A 131 -3.68 16.69 -19.10
C VAL A 131 -4.25 17.18 -17.76
N VAL A 132 -3.56 18.10 -17.07
CA VAL A 132 -4.07 18.78 -15.87
C VAL A 132 -5.39 19.49 -16.18
N ASN A 133 -5.46 20.22 -17.30
CA ASN A 133 -6.68 20.92 -17.71
C ASN A 133 -7.82 19.96 -18.07
N TYR A 134 -7.54 18.78 -18.63
CA TYR A 134 -8.61 17.78 -18.85
C TYR A 134 -9.34 17.42 -17.56
N ALA A 135 -8.59 17.22 -16.47
CA ALA A 135 -9.15 16.86 -15.17
C ALA A 135 -9.83 18.04 -14.47
N LEU A 136 -9.22 19.23 -14.48
CA LEU A 136 -9.84 20.43 -13.91
C LEU A 136 -11.14 20.82 -14.62
N ASP A 137 -11.19 20.72 -15.94
CA ASP A 137 -12.40 20.96 -16.73
C ASP A 137 -13.51 19.92 -16.46
N ALA A 138 -13.12 18.70 -16.06
CA ALA A 138 -14.02 17.65 -15.59
C ALA A 138 -14.42 17.79 -14.11
N ASP A 139 -14.07 18.93 -13.49
CA ASP A 139 -14.34 19.27 -12.09
C ASP A 139 -13.67 18.33 -11.07
N MET A 140 -12.55 17.71 -11.45
CA MET A 140 -11.76 16.84 -10.57
C MET A 140 -10.70 17.63 -9.80
N TYR A 141 -10.33 17.13 -8.62
CA TYR A 141 -9.06 17.46 -7.99
C TYR A 141 -7.92 16.83 -8.79
N VAL A 142 -6.76 17.48 -8.80
CA VAL A 142 -5.58 17.01 -9.53
C VAL A 142 -4.40 16.98 -8.57
N ILE A 143 -3.76 15.83 -8.43
CA ILE A 143 -2.49 15.68 -7.71
C ILE A 143 -1.39 15.59 -8.77
N LEU A 144 -0.48 16.56 -8.78
CA LEU A 144 0.68 16.61 -9.66
C LEU A 144 1.95 16.46 -8.82
N ASN A 145 2.85 15.56 -9.22
CA ASN A 145 4.03 15.24 -8.43
C ASN A 145 5.33 15.27 -9.25
N GLU A 146 6.42 14.99 -8.55
CA GLU A 146 7.64 14.39 -9.10
C GLU A 146 7.63 12.91 -8.68
N HIS A 147 7.63 11.98 -9.65
CA HIS A 147 7.43 10.55 -9.41
C HIS A 147 8.76 9.78 -9.28
N TRP A 148 8.84 8.57 -9.86
CA TRP A 148 10.12 7.95 -10.20
C TRP A 148 10.60 8.49 -11.54
N ASP A 149 11.79 9.06 -11.54
CA ASP A 149 12.30 9.85 -12.65
C ASP A 149 13.76 9.47 -12.96
N GLY A 150 13.99 8.17 -13.14
CA GLY A 150 15.32 7.66 -13.47
C GLY A 150 16.33 7.63 -12.33
N SER A 151 15.86 7.50 -11.09
CA SER A 151 16.69 7.30 -9.89
C SER A 151 17.65 8.46 -9.54
N TRP A 152 17.40 9.69 -10.03
CA TRP A 152 18.23 10.85 -9.69
C TRP A 152 18.21 11.20 -8.18
N TRP A 153 17.20 10.72 -7.44
CA TRP A 153 17.10 10.79 -5.98
C TRP A 153 18.35 10.24 -5.24
N GLY A 154 19.07 9.30 -5.85
CA GLY A 154 20.36 8.80 -5.36
C GLY A 154 21.44 9.88 -5.16
N MET A 155 21.29 11.04 -5.81
CA MET A 155 22.18 12.19 -5.61
C MET A 155 22.15 12.70 -4.16
N PHE A 156 21.04 12.55 -3.44
CA PHE A 156 20.91 13.03 -2.06
C PHE A 156 21.78 12.25 -1.07
N GLY A 157 22.02 10.97 -1.33
CA GLY A 157 22.86 10.11 -0.51
C GLY A 157 24.30 9.97 -0.95
N SER A 158 24.70 10.59 -2.07
CA SER A 158 26.08 10.54 -2.57
C SER A 158 27.11 10.89 -1.48
N GLY A 159 28.25 10.21 -1.46
CA GLY A 159 29.38 10.55 -0.59
C GLY A 159 30.03 11.90 -0.92
N ASP A 160 29.80 12.45 -2.12
CA ASP A 160 30.28 13.76 -2.55
C ASP A 160 29.23 14.84 -2.22
N GLU A 161 29.61 15.80 -1.38
CA GLU A 161 28.75 16.92 -0.98
C GLU A 161 28.28 17.77 -2.17
N ALA A 162 29.13 17.97 -3.18
CA ALA A 162 28.77 18.74 -4.37
C ALA A 162 27.69 18.04 -5.20
N VAL A 163 27.62 16.71 -5.17
CA VAL A 163 26.55 15.94 -5.83
C VAL A 163 25.23 16.10 -5.06
N ARG A 164 25.28 16.06 -3.73
CA ARG A 164 24.09 16.31 -2.87
C ARG A 164 23.54 17.73 -3.07
N GLU A 165 24.42 18.73 -3.17
CA GLU A 165 24.03 20.12 -3.46
C GLU A 165 23.37 20.24 -4.83
N LYS A 166 23.89 19.57 -5.86
CA LYS A 166 23.26 19.52 -7.20
C LYS A 166 21.89 18.86 -7.17
N GLY A 167 21.70 17.79 -6.39
CA GLY A 167 20.39 17.15 -6.23
C GLY A 167 19.35 18.12 -5.67
N MET A 168 19.69 18.85 -4.60
CA MET A 168 18.79 19.87 -4.05
C MET A 168 18.57 21.05 -5.00
N ALA A 169 19.58 21.44 -5.78
CA ALA A 169 19.45 22.50 -6.78
C ALA A 169 18.51 22.11 -7.93
N LEU A 170 18.63 20.87 -8.43
CA LEU A 170 17.72 20.30 -9.42
C LEU A 170 16.28 20.29 -8.90
N TYR A 171 16.07 19.73 -7.69
CA TYR A 171 14.75 19.68 -7.05
C TYR A 171 14.09 21.06 -6.96
N LYS A 172 14.82 22.05 -6.43
CA LYS A 172 14.31 23.43 -6.29
C LYS A 172 14.05 24.09 -7.63
N SER A 173 14.93 23.90 -8.62
CA SER A 173 14.76 24.48 -9.95
C SER A 173 13.53 23.92 -10.65
N MET A 174 13.32 22.60 -10.56
CA MET A 174 12.15 21.92 -11.10
C MET A 174 10.86 22.46 -10.47
N TRP A 175 10.76 22.44 -9.14
CA TRP A 175 9.57 22.92 -8.44
C TRP A 175 9.32 24.42 -8.61
N THR A 176 10.37 25.24 -8.76
CA THR A 176 10.19 26.67 -9.05
C THR A 176 9.45 26.86 -10.37
N GLN A 177 9.88 26.17 -11.44
CA GLN A 177 9.25 26.25 -12.75
C GLN A 177 7.82 25.72 -12.75
N ILE A 178 7.57 24.60 -12.07
CA ILE A 178 6.21 24.04 -11.92
C ILE A 178 5.30 25.04 -11.16
N CYS A 179 5.78 25.60 -10.05
CA CYS A 179 5.01 26.57 -9.26
C CYS A 179 4.69 27.84 -10.03
N GLU A 180 5.63 28.34 -10.84
CA GLU A 180 5.45 29.51 -11.68
C GLU A 180 4.43 29.24 -12.80
N HIS A 181 4.56 28.13 -13.51
CA HIS A 181 3.64 27.73 -14.61
C HIS A 181 2.20 27.57 -14.13
N PHE A 182 2.00 26.91 -12.98
CA PHE A 182 0.68 26.61 -12.43
C PHE A 182 0.22 27.60 -11.34
N SER A 183 0.88 28.76 -11.21
CA SER A 183 0.66 29.72 -10.12
C SER A 183 -0.79 30.19 -9.96
N ASP A 184 -1.50 30.41 -11.08
CA ASP A 184 -2.88 30.92 -11.10
C ASP A 184 -3.96 29.80 -11.15
N TYR A 185 -3.56 28.52 -11.18
CA TYR A 185 -4.48 27.38 -11.31
C TYR A 185 -5.33 27.21 -10.06
N SER A 186 -6.54 26.65 -10.23
CA SER A 186 -7.50 26.37 -9.15
C SER A 186 -6.85 25.67 -7.95
N TYR A 187 -7.42 25.87 -6.75
CA TYR A 187 -7.00 25.16 -5.53
C TYR A 187 -7.26 23.65 -5.57
N LYS A 188 -8.03 23.18 -6.56
CA LYS A 188 -8.17 21.77 -6.91
C LYS A 188 -6.88 21.13 -7.42
N LEU A 189 -5.92 21.92 -7.93
CA LEU A 189 -4.58 21.44 -8.24
C LEU A 189 -3.73 21.43 -6.95
N ILE A 190 -3.23 20.25 -6.62
CA ILE A 190 -2.45 19.92 -5.43
C ILE A 190 -1.06 19.47 -5.90
N PHE A 191 -0.01 20.01 -5.29
CA PHE A 191 1.35 19.57 -5.55
C PHE A 191 1.78 18.53 -4.51
N GLU A 192 2.30 17.40 -4.98
CA GLU A 192 2.86 16.34 -4.16
C GLU A 192 4.38 16.38 -4.19
N SER A 193 5.04 16.45 -3.01
CA SER A 193 6.48 16.72 -2.89
C SER A 193 7.38 15.69 -3.57
N ALA A 194 6.99 14.42 -3.55
CA ALA A 194 7.68 13.26 -4.12
C ALA A 194 6.73 12.04 -4.17
N ASN A 195 7.14 10.98 -4.85
CA ASN A 195 6.49 9.66 -4.76
C ASN A 195 7.01 8.84 -3.57
N GLU A 196 7.63 7.67 -3.82
CA GLU A 196 8.10 6.74 -2.78
C GLU A 196 9.63 6.74 -2.58
N GLU A 197 10.32 7.64 -3.28
CA GLU A 197 11.79 7.72 -3.36
C GLU A 197 12.45 8.25 -2.08
N LEU A 198 11.66 8.88 -1.19
CA LEU A 198 12.10 9.44 0.08
C LEU A 198 12.30 8.34 1.13
N CYS A 199 13.31 7.51 0.91
CA CYS A 199 13.65 6.35 1.73
C CYS A 199 15.11 5.93 1.51
N HIS A 200 15.40 4.63 1.62
CA HIS A 200 16.70 4.06 1.26
C HIS A 200 17.13 4.35 -0.20
N ARG A 201 16.18 4.63 -1.10
CA ARG A 201 16.46 4.99 -2.51
C ARG A 201 17.17 6.33 -2.68
N LEU A 202 17.25 7.14 -1.62
CA LEU A 202 18.17 8.27 -1.57
C LEU A 202 19.65 7.84 -1.70
N ASN A 203 19.96 6.56 -1.48
CA ASN A 203 21.29 5.98 -1.69
C ASN A 203 21.43 5.22 -3.03
N ASP A 204 20.44 5.25 -3.92
CA ASP A 204 20.52 4.57 -5.23
C ASP A 204 21.76 5.04 -6.03
N SER A 205 22.39 4.11 -6.75
CA SER A 205 23.67 4.37 -7.44
C SER A 205 23.54 4.59 -8.95
N ASP A 206 22.34 4.47 -9.52
CA ASP A 206 22.10 4.52 -10.97
C ASP A 206 22.67 5.78 -11.64
N VAL A 207 22.46 6.94 -11.03
CA VAL A 207 22.90 8.25 -11.57
C VAL A 207 24.28 8.65 -11.06
N THR A 208 24.62 8.29 -9.82
CA THR A 208 25.87 8.72 -9.16
C THR A 208 27.06 7.81 -9.48
N GLY A 209 26.81 6.56 -9.91
CA GLY A 209 27.81 5.53 -10.16
C GLY A 209 28.41 4.91 -8.90
N THR A 210 27.98 5.32 -7.70
CA THR A 210 28.43 4.81 -6.41
C THR A 210 27.28 4.78 -5.42
N GLU A 211 27.17 3.72 -4.63
CA GLU A 211 26.19 3.64 -3.53
C GLU A 211 26.29 4.85 -2.60
N GLY A 212 25.12 5.34 -2.18
CA GLY A 212 25.04 6.41 -1.19
C GLY A 212 25.55 5.97 0.18
N VAL A 213 25.82 6.96 1.03
CA VAL A 213 26.48 6.78 2.33
C VAL A 213 25.58 7.06 3.52
N LEU A 214 24.31 7.41 3.30
CA LEU A 214 23.39 7.75 4.38
C LEU A 214 22.97 6.49 5.13
N SER A 215 23.05 6.55 6.46
CA SER A 215 22.32 5.64 7.33
C SER A 215 20.80 5.85 7.22
N GLU A 216 20.01 4.92 7.78
CA GLU A 216 18.54 5.07 7.78
C GLU A 216 18.10 6.36 8.49
N ASP A 217 18.71 6.71 9.62
CA ASP A 217 18.40 7.96 10.34
C ASP A 217 18.71 9.20 9.48
N GLU A 218 19.84 9.20 8.77
CA GLU A 218 20.19 10.28 7.84
C GLU A 218 19.26 10.32 6.60
N CYS A 219 18.70 9.19 6.18
CA CYS A 219 17.64 9.15 5.19
C CYS A 219 16.37 9.83 5.72
N TYR A 220 15.93 9.56 6.96
CA TYR A 220 14.78 10.27 7.56
C TYR A 220 15.03 11.78 7.67
N GLU A 221 16.22 12.19 8.14
CA GLU A 221 16.60 13.60 8.21
C GLU A 221 16.58 14.26 6.82
N THR A 222 17.07 13.56 5.81
CA THR A 222 17.08 14.04 4.42
C THR A 222 15.67 14.15 3.84
N THR A 223 14.80 13.16 4.10
CA THR A 223 13.38 13.19 3.74
C THR A 223 12.67 14.40 4.36
N ASN A 224 12.82 14.62 5.67
CA ASN A 224 12.22 15.76 6.36
C ASN A 224 12.73 17.09 5.79
N ARG A 225 14.03 17.18 5.45
CA ARG A 225 14.63 18.36 4.81
C ARG A 225 14.03 18.62 3.43
N ILE A 226 13.93 17.61 2.58
CA ILE A 226 13.35 17.74 1.23
C ILE A 226 11.90 18.24 1.32
N ASN A 227 11.07 17.61 2.16
CA ASN A 227 9.68 18.03 2.36
C ASN A 227 9.57 19.45 2.93
N SER A 228 10.47 19.85 3.86
CA SER A 228 10.51 21.22 4.39
C SER A 228 10.88 22.26 3.33
N GLU A 229 11.88 21.97 2.50
CA GLU A 229 12.31 22.85 1.43
C GLU A 229 11.25 22.97 0.33
N PHE A 230 10.52 21.90 0.04
CA PHE A 230 9.37 21.91 -0.86
C PHE A 230 8.28 22.89 -0.38
N VAL A 231 7.80 22.77 0.86
CA VAL A 231 6.75 23.65 1.39
C VAL A 231 7.22 25.11 1.38
N LYS A 232 8.42 25.39 1.87
CA LYS A 232 8.99 26.76 1.85
C LYS A 232 9.05 27.33 0.44
N LEU A 233 9.54 26.55 -0.52
CA LEU A 233 9.66 26.98 -1.91
C LEU A 233 8.29 27.32 -2.49
N VAL A 234 7.33 26.40 -2.41
CA VAL A 234 6.00 26.60 -3.00
C VAL A 234 5.35 27.85 -2.41
N ARG A 235 5.36 28.01 -1.08
CA ARG A 235 4.79 29.19 -0.40
C ARG A 235 5.47 30.50 -0.82
N SER A 236 6.79 30.46 -1.04
CA SER A 236 7.56 31.65 -1.44
C SER A 236 7.17 32.21 -2.81
N THR A 237 6.57 31.39 -3.69
CA THR A 237 6.13 31.84 -5.03
C THR A 237 4.88 32.72 -4.99
N GLY A 238 4.16 32.78 -3.86
CA GLY A 238 3.00 33.66 -3.68
C GLY A 238 1.78 33.24 -4.51
N GLY A 239 0.90 34.20 -4.81
CA GLY A 239 -0.35 33.92 -5.53
C GLY A 239 -1.20 32.86 -4.82
N LYS A 240 -1.82 31.94 -5.58
CA LYS A 240 -2.55 30.80 -4.99
C LYS A 240 -1.63 29.78 -4.33
N ASN A 241 -0.33 29.75 -4.65
CA ASN A 241 0.61 28.83 -4.01
C ASN A 241 0.86 29.20 -2.53
N ALA A 242 0.55 30.43 -2.12
CA ALA A 242 0.64 30.86 -0.72
C ALA A 242 -0.30 30.07 0.21
N ASP A 243 -1.41 29.53 -0.30
CA ASP A 243 -2.41 28.76 0.46
C ASP A 243 -2.96 27.54 -0.29
N ARG A 244 -2.30 27.09 -1.36
CA ARG A 244 -2.57 25.81 -2.06
C ARG A 244 -2.36 24.62 -1.12
N PHE A 245 -3.23 23.62 -1.20
CA PHE A 245 -2.99 22.35 -0.53
C PHE A 245 -1.73 21.68 -1.06
N LEU A 246 -0.88 21.19 -0.16
CA LEU A 246 0.34 20.48 -0.52
C LEU A 246 0.27 19.08 0.05
N LEU A 247 0.54 18.10 -0.81
CA LEU A 247 0.62 16.70 -0.45
C LEU A 247 2.09 16.36 -0.16
N ILE A 248 2.36 15.87 1.04
CA ILE A 248 3.71 15.64 1.56
C ILE A 248 3.96 14.14 1.58
N ALA A 249 4.96 13.69 0.84
CA ALA A 249 5.35 12.28 0.83
C ALA A 249 5.75 11.81 2.25
N GLY A 250 5.12 10.74 2.70
CA GLY A 250 5.55 9.95 3.86
C GLY A 250 6.89 9.26 3.59
N TYR A 251 7.59 8.84 4.64
CA TYR A 251 8.84 8.10 4.47
C TYR A 251 8.57 6.75 3.78
N ASN A 252 9.17 6.54 2.60
CA ASN A 252 8.89 5.40 1.73
C ASN A 252 7.40 5.25 1.34
N THR A 253 6.56 6.26 1.59
CA THR A 253 5.08 6.17 1.57
C THR A 253 4.51 5.03 2.42
N ASP A 254 5.30 4.41 3.29
CA ASP A 254 4.92 3.25 4.11
C ASP A 254 4.27 3.71 5.41
N PHE A 255 3.17 3.08 5.82
CA PHE A 255 2.40 3.54 6.98
C PHE A 255 3.20 3.45 8.28
N ARG A 256 3.91 2.33 8.51
CA ARG A 256 4.64 2.10 9.76
C ARG A 256 5.85 3.03 9.85
N LYS A 257 6.59 3.16 8.75
CA LYS A 257 7.77 4.04 8.67
C LYS A 257 7.40 5.52 8.72
N THR A 258 6.27 5.90 8.12
CA THR A 258 5.76 7.27 8.21
C THR A 258 5.26 7.60 9.60
N CYS A 259 4.68 6.64 10.33
CA CYS A 259 4.29 6.78 11.73
C CYS A 259 5.48 6.73 12.72
N ASP A 260 6.70 6.45 12.27
CA ASP A 260 7.92 6.54 13.08
C ASP A 260 8.15 8.00 13.53
N ASP A 261 8.66 8.20 14.74
CA ASP A 261 8.91 9.54 15.28
C ASP A 261 10.08 10.27 14.59
N ARG A 262 10.91 9.56 13.83
CA ARG A 262 11.93 10.17 12.96
C ARG A 262 11.32 10.94 11.79
N TYR A 263 10.12 10.56 11.31
CA TYR A 263 9.41 11.32 10.28
C TYR A 263 8.63 12.49 10.90
N GLN A 264 8.72 13.67 10.27
CA GLN A 264 8.04 14.87 10.74
C GLN A 264 7.37 15.60 9.58
N MET A 265 6.10 15.96 9.74
CA MET A 265 5.41 16.85 8.81
C MET A 265 6.07 18.25 8.84
N PRO A 266 6.27 18.91 7.69
CA PRO A 266 6.88 20.24 7.64
C PRO A 266 6.08 21.31 8.38
N GLU A 267 6.78 22.34 8.87
CA GLU A 267 6.13 23.60 9.23
C GLU A 267 5.56 24.27 7.97
N ASP A 268 4.36 24.83 8.09
CA ASP A 268 3.70 25.58 7.02
C ASP A 268 3.29 26.98 7.50
N THR A 269 3.51 27.96 6.64
CA THR A 269 3.01 29.33 6.84
C THR A 269 1.52 29.45 6.49
N ALA A 270 1.00 28.55 5.65
CA ALA A 270 -0.43 28.42 5.39
C ALA A 270 -1.08 27.55 6.46
N LYS A 271 -2.25 27.97 6.93
CA LYS A 271 -2.96 27.28 8.01
C LYS A 271 -3.78 26.12 7.47
N ASP A 272 -3.59 24.93 8.05
CA ASP A 272 -4.37 23.72 7.79
C ASP A 272 -4.36 23.33 6.29
N LYS A 273 -3.20 23.41 5.61
CA LYS A 273 -3.06 23.15 4.15
C LYS A 273 -2.19 21.95 3.78
N LEU A 274 -1.64 21.22 4.74
CA LEU A 274 -0.80 20.05 4.46
C LEU A 274 -1.61 18.75 4.49
N LEU A 275 -1.38 17.91 3.49
CA LEU A 275 -1.90 16.56 3.35
C LEU A 275 -0.72 15.59 3.42
N LEU A 276 -0.91 14.39 3.96
CA LEU A 276 0.07 13.31 3.97
C LEU A 276 -0.18 12.35 2.80
N SER A 277 0.88 11.97 2.07
CA SER A 277 0.85 10.92 1.04
C SER A 277 1.47 9.63 1.54
N VAL A 278 0.69 8.55 1.50
CA VAL A 278 1.14 7.19 1.83
C VAL A 278 0.50 6.19 0.87
N HIS A 279 1.11 5.03 0.65
CA HIS A 279 0.65 4.01 -0.28
C HIS A 279 0.30 2.71 0.46
N TYR A 280 -0.61 1.93 -0.10
CA TYR A 280 -1.06 0.67 0.52
C TYR A 280 -1.07 -0.51 -0.46
N TYR A 281 -0.14 -1.44 -0.24
CA TYR A 281 -0.02 -2.70 -0.98
C TYR A 281 0.17 -3.90 -0.04
N THR A 282 -0.36 -3.85 1.18
CA THR A 282 -0.20 -4.92 2.18
C THR A 282 -1.39 -5.89 2.19
N PRO A 283 -1.17 -7.22 2.14
CA PRO A 283 0.12 -7.89 2.02
C PRO A 283 0.66 -7.83 0.58
N TRP A 284 1.97 -7.56 0.43
CA TRP A 284 2.61 -7.37 -0.87
C TRP A 284 2.43 -8.58 -1.79
N ASP A 285 2.56 -9.80 -1.27
CA ASP A 285 2.40 -11.03 -2.05
C ASP A 285 0.99 -11.14 -2.68
N TYR A 286 -0.05 -10.63 -2.00
CA TYR A 286 -1.40 -10.55 -2.56
C TYR A 286 -1.59 -9.35 -3.49
N CYS A 287 -0.99 -8.20 -3.19
CA CYS A 287 -1.21 -6.98 -3.98
C CYS A 287 -0.36 -6.91 -5.27
N SER A 288 0.69 -7.74 -5.37
CA SER A 288 1.65 -7.79 -6.48
C SER A 288 1.46 -9.01 -7.40
N ASP A 289 2.47 -9.30 -8.22
CA ASP A 289 2.62 -10.53 -9.00
C ASP A 289 3.07 -11.75 -8.17
N GLY A 290 3.03 -11.62 -6.83
CA GLY A 290 3.26 -12.69 -5.87
C GLY A 290 2.28 -13.87 -5.97
N ASN A 291 2.54 -14.89 -5.15
CA ASN A 291 1.87 -16.19 -5.24
C ASN A 291 0.49 -16.21 -4.55
N ALA A 292 0.25 -15.32 -3.57
CA ALA A 292 -1.03 -15.23 -2.88
C ALA A 292 -2.16 -14.85 -3.85
N LYS A 293 -3.17 -15.72 -3.90
CA LYS A 293 -4.39 -15.57 -4.71
C LYS A 293 -5.62 -15.21 -3.89
N ARG A 294 -5.55 -15.39 -2.56
CA ARG A 294 -6.68 -15.26 -1.64
C ARG A 294 -6.43 -14.14 -0.65
N TRP A 295 -7.51 -13.49 -0.23
CA TRP A 295 -7.55 -12.48 0.82
C TRP A 295 -8.91 -12.54 1.51
N GLY A 296 -8.98 -12.07 2.75
CA GLY A 296 -10.23 -11.89 3.49
C GLY A 296 -10.40 -12.85 4.65
N THR A 297 -9.30 -13.30 5.24
CA THR A 297 -9.29 -13.94 6.56
C THR A 297 -9.49 -12.90 7.66
N PRO A 298 -9.86 -13.31 8.89
CA PRO A 298 -9.90 -12.39 10.03
C PRO A 298 -8.59 -11.60 10.21
N GLY A 299 -7.43 -12.27 10.04
CA GLY A 299 -6.11 -11.63 10.12
C GLY A 299 -5.85 -10.59 9.01
N ASP A 300 -6.32 -10.85 7.78
CA ASP A 300 -6.23 -9.88 6.68
C ASP A 300 -7.02 -8.60 6.98
N TYR A 301 -8.24 -8.75 7.51
CA TYR A 301 -9.07 -7.62 7.94
C TYR A 301 -8.41 -6.86 9.09
N GLU A 302 -7.91 -7.56 10.11
CA GLU A 302 -7.25 -6.96 11.26
C GLU A 302 -5.96 -6.20 10.87
N GLU A 303 -5.12 -6.77 10.00
CA GLU A 303 -3.92 -6.09 9.54
C GLU A 303 -4.26 -4.81 8.75
N GLN A 304 -5.21 -4.88 7.81
CA GLN A 304 -5.61 -3.70 7.05
C GLN A 304 -6.24 -2.65 7.98
N ASN A 305 -7.15 -3.04 8.87
CA ASN A 305 -7.84 -2.11 9.76
C ASN A 305 -6.89 -1.42 10.74
N SER A 306 -5.97 -2.18 11.33
CA SER A 306 -4.98 -1.64 12.29
C SER A 306 -4.01 -0.67 11.59
N LEU A 307 -3.51 -1.01 10.40
CA LEU A 307 -2.64 -0.13 9.61
C LEU A 307 -3.31 1.20 9.27
N PHE A 308 -4.56 1.17 8.79
CA PHE A 308 -5.30 2.40 8.50
C PHE A 308 -5.60 3.22 9.75
N GLN A 309 -5.91 2.57 10.88
CA GLN A 309 -6.10 3.25 12.15
C GLN A 309 -4.84 4.00 12.61
N MET A 310 -3.63 3.46 12.39
CA MET A 310 -2.38 4.10 12.80
C MET A 310 -2.20 5.51 12.20
N LEU A 311 -2.74 5.76 10.99
CA LEU A 311 -2.64 7.05 10.33
C LEU A 311 -3.47 8.16 11.01
N THR A 312 -4.33 7.81 11.98
CA THR A 312 -5.03 8.81 12.81
C THR A 312 -4.05 9.71 13.57
N LYS A 313 -2.80 9.28 13.77
CA LYS A 313 -1.66 10.11 14.23
C LYS A 313 -1.61 11.46 13.50
N PHE A 314 -1.95 11.50 12.21
CA PHE A 314 -1.88 12.70 11.38
C PHE A 314 -3.20 13.47 11.33
N THR A 315 -4.34 12.79 11.22
CA THR A 315 -5.65 13.47 11.22
C THR A 315 -5.98 14.12 12.55
N ASP A 316 -5.54 13.53 13.67
CA ASP A 316 -5.70 14.12 15.00
C ASP A 316 -4.88 15.41 15.18
N LEU A 317 -3.85 15.59 14.36
CA LEU A 317 -3.04 16.81 14.27
C LEU A 317 -3.59 17.82 13.23
N GLY A 318 -4.69 17.49 12.54
CA GLY A 318 -5.33 18.35 11.55
C GLY A 318 -4.79 18.21 10.12
N TYR A 319 -3.91 17.24 9.85
CA TYR A 319 -3.47 16.93 8.49
C TYR A 319 -4.51 16.09 7.75
N GLY A 320 -4.69 16.35 6.46
CA GLY A 320 -5.43 15.42 5.59
C GLY A 320 -4.56 14.21 5.26
N VAL A 321 -5.18 13.08 4.91
CA VAL A 321 -4.45 11.87 4.52
C VAL A 321 -4.95 11.38 3.17
N VAL A 322 -4.03 11.20 2.23
CA VAL A 322 -4.27 10.64 0.91
C VAL A 322 -3.55 9.30 0.84
N ILE A 323 -4.30 8.23 0.57
CA ILE A 323 -3.71 6.95 0.17
C ILE A 323 -3.38 7.09 -1.32
N GLY A 324 -2.21 7.67 -1.62
CA GLY A 324 -1.79 8.11 -2.96
C GLY A 324 -1.76 7.00 -3.99
N GLU A 325 -1.56 5.76 -3.52
CA GLU A 325 -1.64 4.55 -4.32
C GLU A 325 -2.16 3.38 -3.50
N TYR A 326 -3.00 2.57 -4.15
CA TYR A 326 -3.29 1.20 -3.75
C TYR A 326 -3.78 0.44 -4.98
N ALA A 327 -3.42 -0.84 -5.07
CA ALA A 327 -4.03 -1.75 -6.02
C ALA A 327 -3.77 -3.20 -5.64
N VAL A 328 -4.59 -4.07 -6.23
CA VAL A 328 -4.32 -5.49 -6.37
C VAL A 328 -3.97 -5.71 -7.85
N MET A 329 -2.68 -5.68 -8.13
CA MET A 329 -2.10 -5.84 -9.47
C MET A 329 -2.25 -7.29 -9.96
N GLY A 330 -2.22 -7.51 -11.28
CA GLY A 330 -2.32 -8.88 -11.83
C GLY A 330 -3.70 -9.53 -11.63
N ALA A 331 -4.76 -8.72 -11.75
CA ALA A 331 -6.16 -9.01 -11.44
C ALA A 331 -6.74 -10.39 -11.80
N ALA A 332 -6.30 -10.99 -12.91
CA ALA A 332 -6.98 -12.13 -13.52
C ALA A 332 -7.08 -13.38 -12.62
N ASN A 333 -6.27 -13.46 -11.55
CA ASN A 333 -6.17 -14.62 -10.67
C ASN A 333 -6.42 -14.32 -9.17
N LYS A 334 -7.06 -13.18 -8.84
CA LYS A 334 -7.26 -12.74 -7.45
C LYS A 334 -8.76 -12.55 -7.14
N PRO A 335 -9.51 -13.62 -6.84
CA PRO A 335 -10.98 -13.60 -6.70
C PRO A 335 -11.54 -12.75 -5.55
N ASP A 336 -10.76 -12.47 -4.51
CA ASP A 336 -11.21 -11.71 -3.32
C ASP A 336 -10.90 -10.21 -3.39
N ARG A 337 -10.57 -9.70 -4.58
CA ARG A 337 -10.14 -8.31 -4.75
C ARG A 337 -11.24 -7.31 -4.41
N ASP A 338 -12.49 -7.69 -4.63
CA ASP A 338 -13.66 -6.91 -4.21
C ASP A 338 -13.74 -6.76 -2.69
N LYS A 339 -13.46 -7.83 -1.92
CA LYS A 339 -13.37 -7.77 -0.46
C LYS A 339 -12.25 -6.82 0.00
N PHE A 340 -11.07 -6.95 -0.60
CA PHE A 340 -9.92 -6.10 -0.30
C PHE A 340 -10.24 -4.62 -0.52
N TYR A 341 -10.78 -4.26 -1.69
CA TYR A 341 -11.12 -2.87 -1.99
C TYR A 341 -12.31 -2.38 -1.16
N ALA A 342 -13.32 -3.21 -0.89
CA ALA A 342 -14.45 -2.81 -0.06
C ALA A 342 -14.01 -2.42 1.36
N ASN A 343 -13.16 -3.24 1.99
CA ASN A 343 -12.67 -2.97 3.33
C ASN A 343 -11.67 -1.80 3.37
N LEU A 344 -10.83 -1.65 2.34
CA LEU A 344 -9.95 -0.48 2.19
C LEU A 344 -10.76 0.82 2.12
N LEU A 345 -11.78 0.86 1.27
CA LEU A 345 -12.65 2.03 1.15
C LEU A 345 -13.46 2.28 2.43
N ASP A 346 -13.87 1.23 3.15
CA ASP A 346 -14.50 1.40 4.46
C ASP A 346 -13.56 2.02 5.49
N ASN A 347 -12.27 1.64 5.50
CA ASN A 347 -11.28 2.31 6.33
C ASN A 347 -11.10 3.78 5.96
N CYS A 348 -11.04 4.11 4.66
CA CYS A 348 -10.97 5.50 4.21
C CYS A 348 -12.21 6.32 4.62
N ASP A 349 -13.40 5.75 4.49
CA ASP A 349 -14.64 6.36 4.95
C ASP A 349 -14.63 6.58 6.47
N LEU A 350 -14.15 5.58 7.23
CA LEU A 350 -14.12 5.62 8.68
C LEU A 350 -13.17 6.67 9.25
N TYR A 351 -12.00 6.85 8.62
CA TYR A 351 -10.92 7.71 9.13
C TYR A 351 -10.71 9.01 8.35
N ASN A 352 -11.53 9.28 7.34
CA ASN A 352 -11.50 10.49 6.51
C ASN A 352 -10.23 10.58 5.65
N TYR A 353 -9.98 9.54 4.86
CA TYR A 353 -8.86 9.49 3.92
C TYR A 353 -9.35 9.55 2.48
N CYS A 354 -8.55 10.11 1.58
CA CYS A 354 -8.80 10.06 0.13
C CYS A 354 -8.06 8.86 -0.48
N PRO A 355 -8.76 7.82 -0.96
CA PRO A 355 -8.13 6.68 -1.63
C PRO A 355 -7.89 6.97 -3.10
N VAL A 356 -6.67 6.82 -3.60
CA VAL A 356 -6.32 7.00 -5.02
C VAL A 356 -5.85 5.67 -5.64
N LEU A 357 -6.70 5.06 -6.47
CA LEU A 357 -6.44 3.75 -7.08
C LEU A 357 -5.25 3.82 -8.04
N TRP A 358 -4.28 2.93 -7.91
CA TRP A 358 -3.24 2.76 -8.93
C TRP A 358 -3.79 2.00 -10.14
N ASP A 359 -3.78 2.61 -11.33
CA ASP A 359 -4.35 2.00 -12.55
C ASP A 359 -3.44 2.16 -13.77
N CYS A 360 -2.81 1.06 -14.17
CA CYS A 360 -2.06 0.93 -15.42
C CYS A 360 -2.92 0.29 -16.53
N SER A 361 -4.17 0.73 -16.67
CA SER A 361 -5.21 0.05 -17.45
C SER A 361 -5.54 -1.35 -16.94
N ASP A 362 -5.47 -1.60 -15.64
CA ASP A 362 -5.90 -2.84 -15.01
C ASP A 362 -7.41 -2.85 -14.77
N PHE A 363 -7.91 -1.75 -14.19
CA PHE A 363 -9.32 -1.49 -13.95
C PHE A 363 -9.97 -0.77 -15.13
N TYR A 364 -9.48 0.42 -15.50
CA TYR A 364 -10.03 1.18 -16.62
C TYR A 364 -9.20 0.94 -17.89
N LYS A 365 -9.72 0.13 -18.81
CA LYS A 365 -9.03 -0.19 -20.07
C LYS A 365 -9.05 1.03 -20.99
N ARG A 366 -8.06 1.92 -20.89
CA ARG A 366 -8.02 3.21 -21.62
C ARG A 366 -8.21 3.07 -23.13
N ALA A 367 -7.55 2.09 -23.75
CA ALA A 367 -7.70 1.82 -25.18
C ALA A 367 -9.12 1.38 -25.59
N LEU A 368 -9.87 0.76 -24.67
CA LEU A 368 -11.24 0.31 -24.89
C LEU A 368 -12.29 1.28 -24.32
N ARG A 369 -11.86 2.27 -23.54
CA ARG A 369 -12.70 3.23 -22.81
C ARG A 369 -13.83 2.55 -22.01
N LYS A 370 -13.46 1.51 -21.25
CA LYS A 370 -14.38 0.77 -20.38
C LYS A 370 -13.63 0.06 -19.25
N THR A 371 -14.33 -0.22 -18.17
CA THR A 371 -13.90 -1.22 -17.18
C THR A 371 -14.34 -2.62 -17.57
N THR A 372 -13.59 -3.62 -17.11
CA THR A 372 -13.96 -5.04 -17.21
C THR A 372 -14.40 -5.64 -15.88
N ASP A 373 -14.39 -4.86 -14.80
CA ASP A 373 -14.79 -5.31 -13.46
C ASP A 373 -15.99 -4.50 -12.97
N GLU A 374 -17.20 -5.04 -13.21
CA GLU A 374 -18.46 -4.39 -12.85
C GLU A 374 -18.66 -4.28 -11.32
N ASN A 375 -18.12 -5.21 -10.54
CA ASN A 375 -18.26 -5.21 -9.09
C ASN A 375 -17.46 -4.04 -8.49
N ILE A 376 -16.22 -3.86 -8.93
CA ILE A 376 -15.38 -2.75 -8.48
C ILE A 376 -15.92 -1.42 -9.02
N ALA A 377 -16.41 -1.38 -10.26
CA ALA A 377 -17.03 -0.17 -10.81
C ALA A 377 -18.26 0.25 -10.01
N LYS A 378 -19.07 -0.72 -9.56
CA LYS A 378 -20.19 -0.46 -8.66
C LYS A 378 -19.70 0.10 -7.32
N LEU A 379 -18.63 -0.46 -6.76
CA LEU A 379 -18.06 0.00 -5.49
C LEU A 379 -17.69 1.50 -5.52
N TYR A 380 -16.99 1.96 -6.57
CA TYR A 380 -16.65 3.38 -6.71
C TYR A 380 -17.87 4.26 -7.02
N SER A 381 -18.74 3.83 -7.94
CA SER A 381 -19.91 4.64 -8.31
C SER A 381 -20.95 4.79 -7.20
N ASP A 382 -21.06 3.82 -6.29
CA ASP A 382 -21.89 3.89 -5.08
C ASP A 382 -21.29 4.85 -4.03
N ARG A 383 -19.96 5.07 -4.04
CA ARG A 383 -19.20 5.87 -3.07
C ARG A 383 -18.59 7.16 -3.62
N ARG A 384 -18.99 7.60 -4.81
CA ARG A 384 -18.53 8.89 -5.37
C ARG A 384 -18.97 10.06 -4.48
N ALA A 385 -18.22 11.16 -4.50
CA ALA A 385 -18.46 12.30 -3.60
C ALA A 385 -19.88 12.86 -3.70
N SER A 386 -20.46 12.90 -4.91
CA SER A 386 -21.85 13.36 -5.11
C SER A 386 -22.93 12.47 -4.47
N THR A 387 -22.64 11.20 -4.17
CA THR A 387 -23.56 10.34 -3.40
C THR A 387 -23.55 10.69 -1.91
N GLU A 388 -22.52 11.37 -1.44
CA GLU A 388 -22.31 11.75 -0.04
C GLU A 388 -22.53 13.23 0.23
N GLU A 389 -22.75 14.02 -0.82
CA GLU A 389 -23.01 15.45 -0.73
C GLU A 389 -24.16 15.74 0.24
N GLY A 390 -23.87 16.60 1.23
CA GLY A 390 -24.84 17.02 2.25
C GLY A 390 -25.09 16.02 3.38
N LYS A 391 -24.45 14.84 3.39
CA LYS A 391 -24.47 13.94 4.54
C LYS A 391 -23.56 14.45 5.65
N ASP A 392 -23.95 14.22 6.90
CA ASP A 392 -23.04 14.41 8.02
C ASP A 392 -21.97 13.32 8.00
N TYR A 393 -20.71 13.70 8.27
CA TYR A 393 -19.60 12.74 8.22
C TYR A 393 -19.78 11.58 9.22
N SER A 394 -20.43 11.82 10.36
CA SER A 394 -20.70 10.76 11.34
C SER A 394 -21.64 9.66 10.80
N GLU A 395 -22.51 9.98 9.83
CA GLU A 395 -23.36 8.99 9.15
C GLU A 395 -22.51 8.08 8.25
N ILE A 396 -21.53 8.65 7.55
CA ILE A 396 -20.60 7.92 6.68
C ILE A 396 -19.71 7.00 7.53
N GLN A 397 -19.15 7.53 8.62
CA GLN A 397 -18.34 6.75 9.57
C GLN A 397 -19.13 5.59 10.18
N SER A 398 -20.38 5.84 10.59
CA SER A 398 -21.24 4.80 11.19
C SER A 398 -21.56 3.70 10.17
N ALA A 399 -21.88 4.07 8.93
CA ALA A 399 -22.15 3.11 7.87
C ALA A 399 -20.90 2.30 7.47
N ALA A 400 -19.72 2.93 7.45
CA ALA A 400 -18.46 2.23 7.21
C ALA A 400 -18.17 1.21 8.32
N ARG A 401 -18.31 1.61 9.59
CA ARG A 401 -18.13 0.71 10.73
C ARG A 401 -19.07 -0.49 10.68
N GLU A 402 -20.35 -0.29 10.36
CA GLU A 402 -21.30 -1.39 10.20
C GLU A 402 -20.88 -2.38 9.10
N ARG A 403 -20.37 -1.89 7.96
CA ARG A 403 -19.89 -2.74 6.86
C ARG A 403 -18.62 -3.50 7.24
N MET A 404 -17.69 -2.84 7.94
CA MET A 404 -16.47 -3.47 8.46
C MET A 404 -16.81 -4.58 9.45
N ASP A 405 -17.61 -4.28 10.48
CA ASP A 405 -18.03 -5.26 11.50
C ASP A 405 -18.71 -6.47 10.86
N LYS A 406 -19.56 -6.25 9.86
CA LYS A 406 -20.20 -7.33 9.10
C LYS A 406 -19.20 -8.18 8.31
N SER A 407 -18.21 -7.54 7.68
CA SER A 407 -17.23 -8.22 6.82
C SER A 407 -16.24 -9.03 7.65
N THR A 408 -15.74 -8.46 8.75
CA THR A 408 -14.92 -9.17 9.73
C THR A 408 -15.69 -10.33 10.34
N LYS A 409 -16.94 -10.12 10.75
CA LYS A 409 -17.76 -11.20 11.33
C LYS A 409 -18.01 -12.34 10.33
N ALA A 410 -18.27 -12.01 9.06
CA ALA A 410 -18.43 -13.01 8.01
C ALA A 410 -17.14 -13.81 7.77
N ALA A 411 -15.98 -13.14 7.80
CA ALA A 411 -14.68 -13.80 7.68
C ALA A 411 -14.40 -14.74 8.86
N GLU A 412 -14.73 -14.32 10.09
CA GLU A 412 -14.64 -15.16 11.29
C GLU A 412 -15.56 -16.37 11.18
N ASP A 413 -16.82 -16.18 10.78
CA ASP A 413 -17.79 -17.28 10.68
C ASP A 413 -17.39 -18.27 9.57
N GLU A 414 -16.89 -17.79 8.42
CA GLU A 414 -16.36 -18.62 7.34
C GLU A 414 -15.13 -19.43 7.80
N PHE A 415 -14.22 -18.76 8.51
CA PHE A 415 -13.03 -19.40 9.06
C PHE A 415 -13.40 -20.47 10.11
N MET A 416 -14.25 -20.12 11.07
CA MET A 416 -14.68 -21.01 12.15
C MET A 416 -15.50 -22.20 11.66
N ALA A 417 -16.17 -22.09 10.50
CA ALA A 417 -16.86 -23.24 9.89
C ALA A 417 -15.90 -24.37 9.48
N GLY A 418 -14.61 -24.06 9.25
CA GLY A 418 -13.56 -25.04 8.96
C GLY A 418 -12.85 -25.60 10.20
N VAL A 419 -13.06 -25.01 11.37
CA VAL A 419 -12.41 -25.42 12.62
C VAL A 419 -13.15 -26.62 13.22
N SER A 420 -12.47 -27.78 13.29
CA SER A 420 -13.05 -29.02 13.81
C SER A 420 -13.33 -28.97 15.31
N ILE A 421 -12.46 -28.31 16.08
CA ILE A 421 -12.56 -28.19 17.53
C ILE A 421 -12.39 -26.71 17.91
N PRO A 422 -13.47 -25.97 18.18
CA PRO A 422 -13.37 -24.57 18.58
C PRO A 422 -12.79 -24.44 19.99
N ALA A 423 -12.18 -23.29 20.28
CA ALA A 423 -11.77 -22.98 21.65
C ALA A 423 -13.00 -22.91 22.58
N SER A 424 -12.93 -23.61 23.72
CA SER A 424 -13.98 -23.64 24.73
C SER A 424 -13.36 -23.79 26.11
N ASP A 425 -13.97 -23.14 27.11
CA ASP A 425 -13.58 -23.31 28.51
C ASP A 425 -13.98 -24.69 29.06
N ASP A 426 -14.84 -25.42 28.36
CA ASP A 426 -15.41 -26.70 28.78
C ASP A 426 -14.72 -27.93 28.14
N THR A 427 -13.74 -27.72 27.26
CA THR A 427 -13.01 -28.81 26.59
C THR A 427 -11.51 -28.71 26.84
N ALA A 428 -10.83 -29.86 26.83
CA ALA A 428 -9.38 -29.91 26.74
C ALA A 428 -8.99 -30.22 25.29
N VAL A 429 -8.10 -29.43 24.70
CA VAL A 429 -7.74 -29.55 23.27
C VAL A 429 -6.24 -29.63 23.13
N ALA A 430 -5.75 -30.69 22.48
CA ALA A 430 -4.37 -30.82 22.09
C ALA A 430 -4.12 -30.19 20.72
N TRP A 431 -3.06 -29.40 20.61
CA TRP A 431 -2.63 -28.78 19.35
C TRP A 431 -1.12 -28.62 19.30
N ILE A 432 -0.60 -28.45 18.08
CA ILE A 432 0.80 -28.11 17.85
C ILE A 432 0.92 -26.59 17.81
N MET A 433 1.74 -25.99 18.66
CA MET A 433 2.19 -24.61 18.50
C MET A 433 3.35 -24.58 17.49
N TYR A 434 3.34 -23.63 16.56
CA TYR A 434 4.40 -23.53 15.55
C TYR A 434 4.70 -22.08 15.17
N GLN A 435 5.99 -21.75 15.01
CA GLN A 435 6.47 -20.51 14.42
C GLN A 435 7.73 -20.78 13.59
N SER A 436 7.75 -20.32 12.35
CA SER A 436 8.94 -20.40 11.47
C SER A 436 10.04 -19.45 11.94
N LEU A 437 11.29 -19.73 11.55
CA LEU A 437 12.47 -18.94 11.95
C LEU A 437 12.36 -17.47 11.53
N ASP A 438 11.78 -17.23 10.35
CA ASP A 438 11.53 -15.90 9.79
C ASP A 438 10.16 -15.31 10.19
N SER A 439 9.41 -15.97 11.07
CA SER A 439 8.08 -15.57 11.54
C SER A 439 7.02 -15.42 10.43
N SER A 440 7.27 -15.96 9.24
CA SER A 440 6.33 -15.92 8.10
C SER A 440 5.17 -16.91 8.24
N VAL A 441 5.38 -18.02 8.96
CA VAL A 441 4.36 -19.05 9.21
C VAL A 441 4.21 -19.29 10.70
N GLN A 442 3.00 -19.16 11.23
CA GLN A 442 2.68 -19.42 12.62
C GLN A 442 1.32 -20.13 12.78
N TYR A 443 1.17 -20.90 13.85
CA TYR A 443 -0.11 -21.47 14.25
C TYR A 443 -0.20 -21.55 15.77
N CYS A 444 -1.17 -20.81 16.32
CA CYS A 444 -1.63 -20.78 17.70
C CYS A 444 -0.49 -20.84 18.72
N VAL A 445 0.39 -19.83 18.69
CA VAL A 445 1.58 -19.77 19.56
C VAL A 445 1.21 -19.21 20.93
N GLY A 446 1.41 -20.00 21.98
CA GLY A 446 1.18 -19.58 23.37
C GLY A 446 0.36 -20.60 24.16
N ASN A 447 0.01 -20.26 25.40
CA ASN A 447 -0.68 -21.21 26.31
C ASN A 447 -2.21 -21.21 26.14
N LYS A 448 -2.76 -20.28 25.36
CA LYS A 448 -4.19 -20.23 25.05
C LYS A 448 -4.41 -20.85 23.67
N TYR A 449 -5.35 -21.78 23.57
CA TYR A 449 -5.77 -22.29 22.27
C TYR A 449 -6.74 -21.29 21.63
N ASP A 450 -6.29 -20.67 20.56
CA ASP A 450 -7.07 -19.82 19.66
C ASP A 450 -6.81 -20.29 18.21
N PRO A 451 -7.71 -21.09 17.62
CA PRO A 451 -7.52 -21.61 16.27
C PRO A 451 -7.56 -20.52 15.19
N THR A 452 -7.93 -19.27 15.54
CA THR A 452 -7.92 -18.13 14.61
C THR A 452 -6.55 -17.44 14.53
N ASP A 453 -5.67 -17.65 15.51
CA ASP A 453 -4.31 -17.10 15.54
C ASP A 453 -3.37 -17.96 14.69
N MET A 454 -3.43 -17.83 13.36
CA MET A 454 -2.64 -18.63 12.44
C MET A 454 -2.38 -17.98 11.08
N THR A 455 -1.32 -18.43 10.40
CA THR A 455 -1.05 -18.11 9.00
C THR A 455 -2.06 -18.83 8.11
N LEU A 456 -2.68 -18.08 7.19
CA LEU A 456 -3.68 -18.59 6.27
C LEU A 456 -3.18 -19.78 5.45
N GLY A 457 -4.01 -20.82 5.34
CA GLY A 457 -3.73 -22.01 4.51
C GLY A 457 -3.20 -23.19 5.31
N ILE A 458 -2.88 -23.00 6.60
CA ILE A 458 -2.54 -24.12 7.48
C ILE A 458 -3.79 -24.98 7.65
N VAL A 459 -3.65 -26.29 7.54
CA VAL A 459 -4.71 -27.23 7.93
C VAL A 459 -4.26 -27.90 9.21
N ALA A 460 -4.97 -27.61 10.30
CA ALA A 460 -4.70 -28.20 11.60
C ALA A 460 -5.67 -29.34 11.90
N ASN A 461 -5.12 -30.48 12.33
CA ASN A 461 -5.87 -31.57 12.93
C ASN A 461 -5.56 -31.61 14.42
N ASN A 462 -6.44 -30.98 15.22
CA ASN A 462 -6.34 -30.96 16.68
C ASN A 462 -7.12 -32.13 17.28
N ALA A 463 -6.86 -32.44 18.55
CA ALA A 463 -7.54 -33.54 19.24
C ALA A 463 -8.23 -33.06 20.52
N GLU A 464 -9.49 -33.47 20.74
CA GLU A 464 -10.15 -33.28 22.03
C GLU A 464 -9.66 -34.34 23.01
N ILE A 465 -9.15 -33.90 24.16
CA ILE A 465 -8.64 -34.77 25.20
C ILE A 465 -9.77 -35.08 26.18
N THR A 466 -10.18 -36.35 26.19
CA THR A 466 -11.27 -36.84 27.04
C THR A 466 -10.78 -37.69 28.22
N GLY A 467 -9.48 -37.98 28.27
CA GLY A 467 -8.84 -38.78 29.31
C GLY A 467 -7.51 -39.36 28.88
N GLU A 468 -7.07 -40.42 29.58
CA GLU A 468 -5.88 -41.17 29.19
C GLU A 468 -6.03 -41.80 27.81
N GLY A 469 -4.94 -41.80 27.04
CA GLY A 469 -4.93 -42.44 25.73
C GLY A 469 -3.82 -41.93 24.83
N THR A 470 -3.79 -42.50 23.62
CA THR A 470 -2.89 -42.06 22.54
C THR A 470 -3.68 -41.19 21.58
N TYR A 471 -3.12 -40.03 21.25
CA TYR A 471 -3.71 -39.01 20.40
C TYR A 471 -2.72 -38.63 19.30
N THR A 472 -3.24 -38.16 18.18
CA THR A 472 -2.43 -37.64 17.07
C THR A 472 -2.94 -36.25 16.71
N VAL A 473 -2.01 -35.31 16.59
CA VAL A 473 -2.27 -33.96 16.09
C VAL A 473 -1.34 -33.65 14.92
N SER A 474 -1.77 -32.80 13.99
CA SER A 474 -0.94 -32.43 12.86
C SER A 474 -1.20 -31.03 12.32
N LEU A 475 -0.19 -30.49 11.63
CA LEU A 475 -0.24 -29.29 10.81
C LEU A 475 0.19 -29.64 9.38
N ASP A 476 -0.58 -29.17 8.41
CA ASP A 476 -0.23 -29.16 7.00
C ASP A 476 -0.03 -27.71 6.54
N PHE A 477 1.16 -27.42 6.05
CA PHE A 477 1.60 -26.10 5.59
C PHE A 477 1.54 -25.94 4.07
N SER A 478 1.04 -26.94 3.35
CA SER A 478 1.14 -27.01 1.88
C SER A 478 0.50 -25.82 1.16
N ASP A 479 -0.51 -25.20 1.77
CA ASP A 479 -1.27 -24.07 1.21
C ASP A 479 -0.97 -22.70 1.88
N CYS A 480 -0.01 -22.60 2.79
CA CYS A 480 0.27 -21.39 3.60
C CYS A 480 1.64 -20.72 3.37
N GLY A 481 2.33 -21.08 2.28
CA GLY A 481 3.73 -20.71 2.07
C GLY A 481 4.69 -21.70 2.72
N ILE A 482 5.97 -21.66 2.31
CA ILE A 482 6.99 -22.61 2.77
C ILE A 482 7.60 -22.11 4.09
N PRO A 483 7.41 -22.79 5.23
CA PRO A 483 8.05 -22.40 6.48
C PRO A 483 9.57 -22.51 6.34
N LYS A 484 10.29 -21.47 6.77
CA LYS A 484 11.76 -21.48 6.78
C LYS A 484 12.25 -21.80 8.19
N GLY A 485 12.67 -23.05 8.41
CA GLY A 485 13.15 -23.50 9.71
C GLY A 485 12.09 -23.42 10.81
N VAL A 486 12.52 -23.54 12.07
CA VAL A 486 11.64 -23.49 13.25
C VAL A 486 12.23 -22.51 14.26
N LEU A 487 11.49 -21.44 14.58
CA LEU A 487 11.80 -20.58 15.71
C LEU A 487 11.30 -21.21 17.01
N PHE A 488 10.07 -21.72 16.96
CA PHE A 488 9.37 -22.30 18.10
C PHE A 488 8.44 -23.43 17.66
N SER A 489 8.42 -24.53 18.43
CA SER A 489 7.34 -25.51 18.35
C SER A 489 7.14 -26.27 19.66
N ALA A 490 5.89 -26.54 20.00
CA ALA A 490 5.49 -27.29 21.19
C ALA A 490 4.19 -28.05 20.94
N LEU A 491 3.96 -29.12 21.68
CA LEU A 491 2.64 -29.75 21.84
C LEU A 491 1.99 -29.18 23.09
N GLY A 492 0.83 -28.54 22.95
CA GLY A 492 0.02 -28.02 24.06
C GLY A 492 -1.27 -28.80 24.24
N ILE A 493 -1.81 -28.82 25.47
CA ILE A 493 -3.16 -29.27 25.81
C ILE A 493 -3.85 -28.16 26.61
N TYR A 494 -4.81 -27.48 25.99
CA TYR A 494 -5.49 -26.32 26.55
C TYR A 494 -6.45 -26.84 27.62
N ASN A 495 -6.54 -26.15 28.75
CA ASN A 495 -7.24 -26.66 29.94
C ASN A 495 -6.74 -28.03 30.44
N GLY A 496 -5.55 -28.46 30.03
CA GLY A 496 -4.97 -29.76 30.41
C GLY A 496 -4.85 -29.92 31.93
N GLU A 497 -4.34 -28.91 32.63
CA GLU A 497 -4.23 -28.95 34.10
C GLU A 497 -5.58 -28.79 34.80
N LYS A 498 -6.52 -28.06 34.19
CA LYS A 498 -7.87 -27.86 34.72
C LYS A 498 -8.64 -29.18 34.77
N PHE A 499 -8.58 -29.97 33.71
CA PHE A 499 -9.34 -31.22 33.60
C PHE A 499 -8.53 -32.46 34.03
N PHE A 500 -7.21 -32.43 33.85
CA PHE A 500 -6.30 -33.57 34.05
C PHE A 500 -5.04 -33.14 34.82
N PRO A 501 -5.18 -32.67 36.07
CA PRO A 501 -4.08 -32.09 36.84
C PRO A 501 -2.94 -33.10 37.02
N GLY A 502 -1.72 -32.70 36.65
CA GLY A 502 -0.51 -33.48 36.84
C GLY A 502 -0.24 -34.58 35.80
N TYR A 503 -1.12 -34.78 34.81
CA TYR A 503 -0.93 -35.80 33.77
C TYR A 503 0.32 -35.56 32.93
N THR A 504 1.00 -36.61 32.47
CA THR A 504 2.19 -36.49 31.62
C THR A 504 1.87 -36.73 30.15
N ILE A 505 2.55 -35.98 29.28
CA ILE A 505 2.60 -36.22 27.83
C ILE A 505 3.92 -36.96 27.53
N SER A 506 3.84 -38.06 26.81
CA SER A 506 4.98 -38.77 26.22
C SER A 506 4.87 -38.77 24.70
N ILE A 507 5.94 -38.40 24.00
CA ILE A 507 5.94 -38.34 22.54
C ILE A 507 6.25 -39.74 21.99
N ASP A 508 5.27 -40.33 21.31
CA ASP A 508 5.42 -41.68 20.73
C ASP A 508 6.09 -41.62 19.36
N GLU A 509 5.71 -40.64 18.53
CA GLU A 509 6.22 -40.47 17.18
C GLU A 509 6.09 -39.01 16.73
N VAL A 510 7.12 -38.48 16.07
CA VAL A 510 7.04 -37.23 15.31
C VAL A 510 7.33 -37.52 13.85
N LYS A 511 6.43 -37.09 12.94
CA LYS A 511 6.68 -37.11 11.51
C LYS A 511 6.84 -35.70 10.97
N VAL A 512 7.87 -35.49 10.15
CA VAL A 512 8.08 -34.27 9.36
C VAL A 512 8.03 -34.65 7.89
N ASN A 513 7.13 -34.04 7.14
CA ASN A 513 6.87 -34.36 5.72
C ASN A 513 6.52 -35.85 5.49
N GLY A 514 5.83 -36.45 6.47
CA GLY A 514 5.49 -37.87 6.45
C GLY A 514 6.63 -38.83 6.82
N GLU A 515 7.84 -38.34 7.08
CA GLU A 515 8.97 -39.16 7.53
C GLU A 515 9.14 -39.09 9.05
N VAL A 516 9.26 -40.25 9.69
CA VAL A 516 9.51 -40.36 11.14
C VAL A 516 10.86 -39.73 11.50
N ARG A 517 10.87 -38.90 12.55
CA ARG A 517 12.05 -38.23 13.08
C ARG A 517 12.43 -38.78 14.44
N GLU A 518 13.69 -39.15 14.56
CA GLU A 518 14.33 -39.49 15.83
C GLU A 518 14.55 -38.21 16.65
N LEU A 519 14.12 -38.23 17.91
CA LEU A 519 14.29 -37.12 18.83
C LEU A 519 15.70 -37.11 19.43
N SER A 520 16.31 -35.93 19.54
CA SER A 520 17.71 -35.77 19.98
C SER A 520 17.90 -35.76 21.50
N GLY A 521 16.82 -35.87 22.28
CA GLY A 521 16.84 -35.84 23.74
C GLY A 521 15.49 -36.25 24.31
N LYS A 522 15.40 -36.27 25.65
CA LYS A 522 14.18 -36.65 26.38
C LYS A 522 13.27 -35.44 26.53
N GLU A 523 12.00 -35.57 26.16
CA GLU A 523 11.01 -34.52 26.34
C GLU A 523 10.63 -34.34 27.82
N TYR A 524 9.94 -33.25 28.16
CA TYR A 524 9.33 -33.09 29.47
C TYR A 524 8.00 -32.37 29.36
N THR A 525 7.07 -32.71 30.27
CA THR A 525 5.80 -32.03 30.43
C THR A 525 5.94 -30.90 31.46
N CYS A 526 5.36 -29.74 31.18
CA CYS A 526 5.35 -28.56 32.06
C CYS A 526 4.03 -27.77 31.90
N SER A 527 3.81 -26.78 32.77
CA SER A 527 2.73 -25.79 32.62
C SER A 527 3.21 -24.43 33.13
N ASP A 528 3.30 -23.44 32.26
CA ASP A 528 3.79 -22.11 32.64
C ASP A 528 2.69 -21.25 33.31
N ASP A 529 1.43 -21.48 32.95
CA ASP A 529 0.27 -20.71 33.40
C ASP A 529 -0.62 -21.47 34.39
N GLY A 530 -0.28 -22.71 34.70
CA GLY A 530 -1.07 -23.61 35.54
C GLY A 530 -2.38 -24.08 34.90
N ASN A 531 -2.58 -23.87 33.60
CA ASN A 531 -3.77 -24.29 32.86
C ASN A 531 -3.43 -25.15 31.64
N CYS A 532 -2.51 -24.70 30.79
CA CYS A 532 -2.06 -25.43 29.62
C CYS A 532 -0.98 -26.44 30.01
N THR A 533 -1.18 -27.72 29.67
CA THR A 533 -0.12 -28.74 29.76
C THR A 533 0.71 -28.69 28.48
N ARG A 534 2.05 -28.67 28.55
CA ARG A 534 2.91 -28.46 27.38
C ARG A 534 4.15 -29.35 27.36
N VAL A 535 4.53 -29.78 26.16
CA VAL A 535 5.85 -30.36 25.84
C VAL A 535 6.51 -29.53 24.75
N ASN A 536 7.71 -29.01 25.00
CA ASN A 536 8.48 -28.29 23.98
C ASN A 536 9.11 -29.28 23.00
N LEU A 537 8.94 -29.05 21.70
CA LEU A 537 9.69 -29.76 20.66
C LEU A 537 10.95 -29.00 20.25
N TYR A 538 10.82 -27.68 20.10
CA TYR A 538 11.90 -26.77 19.76
C TYR A 538 11.68 -25.41 20.43
N ASN A 539 12.42 -25.13 21.49
CA ASN A 539 12.39 -23.85 22.19
C ASN A 539 13.79 -23.48 22.69
N GLN A 540 14.50 -22.67 21.90
CA GLN A 540 15.87 -22.25 22.22
C GLN A 540 15.96 -21.21 23.34
N TRP A 541 14.84 -20.59 23.73
CA TRP A 541 14.80 -19.62 24.82
C TRP A 541 14.82 -20.28 26.20
N VAL A 542 14.51 -21.58 26.28
CA VAL A 542 14.60 -22.35 27.53
C VAL A 542 16.01 -22.87 27.73
N THR A 543 16.79 -22.17 28.54
CA THR A 543 18.18 -22.55 28.86
C THR A 543 18.31 -23.41 30.13
N SER A 544 17.22 -23.61 30.87
CA SER A 544 17.17 -24.45 32.08
C SER A 544 15.79 -25.09 32.22
N ILE A 545 15.76 -26.38 32.57
CA ILE A 545 14.52 -27.14 32.72
C ILE A 545 13.76 -26.67 33.97
N PRO A 546 12.44 -26.41 33.89
CA PRO A 546 11.62 -26.00 35.04
C PRO A 546 11.65 -27.03 36.17
N ASP A 547 11.70 -26.57 37.42
CA ASP A 547 11.74 -27.44 38.61
C ASP A 547 10.51 -28.35 38.73
N ASP A 548 9.36 -27.82 38.32
CA ASP A 548 8.05 -28.46 38.34
C ASP A 548 7.75 -29.31 37.08
N CYS A 549 8.73 -29.47 36.18
CA CYS A 549 8.59 -30.38 35.05
C CYS A 549 8.34 -31.81 35.51
N ARG A 550 7.68 -32.59 34.66
CA ARG A 550 7.34 -33.99 34.90
C ARG A 550 7.58 -34.82 33.65
N HIS A 551 7.90 -36.09 33.86
CA HIS A 551 8.12 -37.08 32.81
C HIS A 551 7.46 -38.39 33.23
N ALA A 552 6.94 -39.16 32.28
CA ALA A 552 6.11 -40.34 32.56
C ALA A 552 6.83 -41.44 33.37
N ASP A 553 8.15 -41.57 33.24
CA ASP A 553 8.95 -42.52 34.02
C ASP A 553 9.53 -41.94 35.34
N GLY A 554 9.26 -40.66 35.61
CA GLY A 554 9.77 -39.93 36.78
C GLY A 554 11.27 -39.56 36.75
N ASP A 555 12.01 -39.97 35.72
CA ASP A 555 13.43 -39.65 35.56
C ASP A 555 13.61 -38.33 34.81
N LYS A 556 14.22 -37.37 35.49
CA LYS A 556 14.50 -36.01 35.00
C LYS A 556 15.90 -35.83 34.42
N SER A 557 16.64 -36.91 34.19
CA SER A 557 17.93 -36.83 33.48
C SER A 557 17.73 -36.60 31.98
N ASP A 558 18.66 -35.88 31.35
CA ASP A 558 18.74 -35.65 29.91
C ASP A 558 17.49 -35.00 29.25
N LEU A 559 16.68 -34.30 30.06
CA LEU A 559 15.54 -33.51 29.60
C LEU A 559 16.00 -32.34 28.72
N SER A 560 15.27 -32.07 27.65
CA SER A 560 15.57 -31.01 26.69
C SER A 560 14.31 -30.28 26.25
N ALA A 561 14.42 -28.97 26.01
CA ALA A 561 13.38 -28.16 25.37
C ALA A 561 13.49 -28.15 23.83
N THR A 562 14.54 -28.79 23.30
CA THR A 562 14.83 -28.92 21.87
C THR A 562 15.09 -30.40 21.56
N VAL A 563 14.00 -31.17 21.47
CA VAL A 563 14.04 -32.62 21.18
C VAL A 563 13.84 -32.90 19.68
N LEU A 564 13.17 -32.01 18.95
CA LEU A 564 13.03 -32.11 17.51
C LEU A 564 14.24 -31.46 16.83
N SER A 565 15.02 -32.25 16.10
CA SER A 565 16.14 -31.72 15.31
C SER A 565 15.67 -31.25 13.94
N VAL A 566 15.82 -29.95 13.66
CA VAL A 566 15.45 -29.32 12.39
C VAL A 566 16.59 -28.42 11.94
N LYS A 567 16.91 -28.43 10.63
CA LYS A 567 17.91 -27.51 10.06
C LYS A 567 17.24 -26.18 9.71
N ASP A 568 17.99 -25.08 9.82
CA ASP A 568 17.49 -23.72 9.50
C ASP A 568 16.91 -23.60 8.08
N ASN A 569 17.40 -24.40 7.13
CA ASN A 569 16.97 -24.41 5.72
C ASN A 569 16.04 -25.59 5.37
N GLU A 570 15.60 -26.37 6.35
CA GLU A 570 14.70 -27.49 6.11
C GLU A 570 13.27 -26.97 5.87
N ILE A 571 12.63 -27.51 4.83
CA ILE A 571 11.25 -27.18 4.47
C ILE A 571 10.32 -28.14 5.22
N LEU A 572 9.40 -27.60 6.02
CA LEU A 572 8.37 -28.37 6.73
C LEU A 572 7.04 -28.15 6.01
N SER A 573 6.64 -29.09 5.17
CA SER A 573 5.31 -29.14 4.54
C SER A 573 4.27 -29.76 5.46
N THR A 574 4.64 -30.74 6.29
CA THR A 574 3.75 -31.28 7.33
C THR A 574 4.51 -31.58 8.62
N LEU A 575 3.82 -31.44 9.75
CA LEU A 575 4.29 -31.84 11.07
C LEU A 575 3.18 -32.63 11.77
N GLU A 576 3.44 -33.87 12.15
CA GLU A 576 2.50 -34.74 12.86
C GLU A 576 3.14 -35.26 14.14
N ILE A 577 2.39 -35.25 15.24
CA ILE A 577 2.82 -35.75 16.54
C ILE A 577 1.80 -36.77 17.02
N THR A 578 2.25 -37.99 17.26
CA THR A 578 1.51 -38.98 18.04
C THR A 578 2.10 -39.01 19.44
N PHE A 579 1.23 -38.93 20.45
CA PHE A 579 1.63 -38.87 21.85
C PHE A 579 0.65 -39.62 22.74
N THR A 580 1.15 -40.07 23.88
CA THR A 580 0.37 -40.70 24.93
C THR A 580 0.21 -39.74 26.11
N TYR A 581 -1.03 -39.56 26.56
CA TYR A 581 -1.39 -38.76 27.72
C TYR A 581 -1.79 -39.69 28.87
N SER A 582 -1.11 -39.57 30.01
CA SER A 582 -1.18 -40.54 31.11
C SER A 582 -1.42 -39.85 32.45
N ALA A 583 -2.18 -40.49 33.34
CA ALA A 583 -2.30 -40.04 34.73
C ALA A 583 -0.96 -40.18 35.49
N PRO A 584 -0.78 -39.42 36.58
CA PRO A 584 0.42 -39.46 37.43
C PRO A 584 0.72 -40.82 38.07
#